data_AF-A0A0D6KC71-F1
#
_entry.id   AF-A0A0D6KC71-F1
#
_cell.length_a   1.000
_cell.length_b   1.000
_cell.length_c   1.000
_cell.angle_alpha   90.00
_cell.angle_beta   90.00
_cell.angle_gamma   90.00
#
_symmetry.space_group_name_H-M   'P 1'
#
loop_
_entity.id
_entity.type
_entity.pdbx_description
1 polymer ?
#
loop_
_entity_poly.entity_id
_entity_poly.type
_entity_poly.pdbx_seq_one_letter_code
_entity_poly.pdbx_strand_id
1 'polypeptide(L)'
;MNIENEWSWVKIPNGEWAAVAKYRDHLLPEYNTNPIIRSLPPILSRDKFVEYVTRLPACKSSERELEPQYRFHCIERLSRYFDPLNKTVDLQRVVCVLIMQGYLRRNPLQPEYALRSGQIYQAVLSGGGFNLEEYVDVPTSASGLTIIGPSGIGKTTNLLNILSLYPQVIVHPAHSVYQIVWLKVDCPHAGSLKGLCIDFFRAVDKLLGTNNFQKFGVKRNSEDYMLAQVAQIAHTQHLGVLVIDEMQNLAAARRNSDEMLNFLVKMDNIIGVPVIRVGTNEAFPILQGNFRNARRGVGEGGVIWDRMENNREWNFFIEGMWEFQWTKQYIPLTTNISSALYYESQGIIDIVIKLYKMVQWRAIALGTEVITVDLIHACAADGLHLVKPMLDAIRSGDEKWMMKYKDIAPLDVNLYRNKCLNSLEERDLEAVRRLARSSQRMGNISATLRYVIIELINLDVLPITAKSCAEKIVAFHGEDADKKMLIKEAYKLALQCDNLSTEPGEHREIKRKLQPKYQENDIRAIVKNAKKNQTPACEELKALGIIKDPLTDFFTSG
;
A
#
# COMPACT_ATOMS: atom_id res chain seq x y z
N MET A 1 14.23 -1.90 -20.88
CA MET A 1 13.76 -2.94 -21.82
C MET A 1 13.31 -4.12 -20.96
N ASN A 2 12.02 -4.50 -20.91
CA ASN A 2 11.58 -5.57 -19.98
C ASN A 2 12.13 -6.93 -20.43
N ILE A 3 12.69 -7.72 -19.51
CA ILE A 3 13.13 -9.11 -19.76
C ILE A 3 11.98 -9.95 -20.34
N GLU A 4 10.73 -9.66 -20.01
CA GLU A 4 9.54 -10.34 -20.57
C GLU A 4 9.44 -10.25 -22.10
N ASN A 5 9.93 -9.16 -22.70
CA ASN A 5 9.90 -8.96 -24.16
C ASN A 5 10.98 -9.79 -24.89
N GLU A 6 11.91 -10.41 -24.16
CA GLU A 6 12.92 -11.29 -24.76
C GLU A 6 12.42 -12.72 -24.99
N TRP A 7 11.27 -13.10 -24.44
CA TRP A 7 10.77 -14.47 -24.49
C TRP A 7 9.69 -14.65 -25.55
N SER A 8 9.73 -15.81 -26.20
CA SER A 8 8.59 -16.30 -26.98
C SER A 8 7.72 -17.12 -26.04
N TRP A 9 6.42 -16.81 -25.96
CA TRP A 9 5.50 -17.42 -25.00
C TRP A 9 4.54 -18.39 -25.71
N VAL A 10 4.29 -19.53 -25.08
CA VAL A 10 3.33 -20.54 -25.53
C VAL A 10 2.37 -20.84 -24.38
N LYS A 11 1.08 -20.99 -24.70
CA LYS A 11 0.07 -21.35 -23.71
C LYS A 11 0.05 -22.86 -23.50
N ILE A 12 0.23 -23.32 -22.26
CA ILE A 12 0.08 -24.73 -21.92
C ILE A 12 -1.43 -25.08 -21.90
N PRO A 13 -1.85 -26.21 -22.49
CA PRO A 13 -3.25 -26.65 -22.41
C PRO A 13 -3.71 -26.76 -20.95
N ASN A 14 -4.77 -26.04 -20.60
CA ASN A 14 -5.32 -25.95 -19.23
C ASN A 14 -4.34 -25.42 -18.16
N GLY A 15 -3.18 -24.89 -18.55
CA GLY A 15 -2.17 -24.32 -17.65
C GLY A 15 -1.94 -22.83 -17.91
N GLU A 16 -0.82 -22.32 -17.38
CA GLU A 16 -0.37 -20.95 -17.58
C GLU A 16 0.47 -20.79 -18.87
N TRP A 17 0.97 -19.57 -19.10
CA TRP A 17 1.91 -19.29 -20.17
C TRP A 17 3.31 -19.74 -19.79
N ALA A 18 4.00 -20.39 -20.70
CA ALA A 18 5.38 -20.83 -20.56
C ALA A 18 6.27 -20.16 -21.61
N ALA A 19 7.48 -19.81 -21.21
CA ALA A 19 8.49 -19.29 -22.12
C ALA A 19 9.12 -20.45 -22.90
N VAL A 20 9.39 -20.26 -24.18
CA VAL A 20 10.11 -21.24 -25.01
C VAL A 20 11.60 -21.13 -24.72
N ALA A 21 12.25 -22.26 -24.42
CA ALA A 21 13.66 -22.31 -24.07
C ALA A 21 14.56 -21.66 -25.13
N LYS A 22 15.44 -20.79 -24.68
CA LYS A 22 16.54 -20.20 -25.45
C LYS A 22 17.85 -20.60 -24.80
N TYR A 23 18.61 -21.47 -25.44
CA TYR A 23 19.87 -21.96 -24.89
C TYR A 23 20.98 -20.93 -25.15
N ARG A 24 21.53 -20.40 -24.07
CA ARG A 24 22.63 -19.44 -24.06
C ARG A 24 23.86 -20.08 -23.44
N ASP A 25 25.03 -19.63 -23.87
CA ASP A 25 26.29 -20.06 -23.27
C ASP A 25 26.63 -19.13 -22.09
N HIS A 26 26.99 -19.76 -20.98
CA HIS A 26 27.47 -19.13 -19.76
C HIS A 26 29.00 -19.04 -19.78
N LEU A 27 29.55 -18.09 -19.04
CA LEU A 27 31.01 -17.98 -18.86
C LEU A 27 31.58 -19.15 -18.02
N LEU A 28 30.75 -19.73 -17.14
CA LEU A 28 31.13 -20.86 -16.30
C LEU A 28 30.92 -22.18 -17.06
N PRO A 29 31.97 -22.99 -17.30
CA PRO A 29 31.88 -24.21 -18.11
C PRO A 29 30.87 -25.22 -17.58
N GLU A 30 30.76 -25.37 -16.27
CA GLU A 30 29.87 -26.34 -15.62
C GLU A 30 28.39 -26.09 -15.96
N TYR A 31 27.99 -24.84 -16.16
CA TYR A 31 26.62 -24.44 -16.51
C TYR A 31 26.26 -24.77 -17.95
N ASN A 32 27.25 -24.87 -18.83
CA ASN A 32 27.05 -25.19 -20.25
C ASN A 32 26.80 -26.68 -20.50
N THR A 33 27.05 -27.54 -19.50
CA THR A 33 26.78 -28.97 -19.63
C THR A 33 25.29 -29.31 -19.52
N ASN A 34 24.50 -28.46 -18.86
CA ASN A 34 23.09 -28.72 -18.56
C ASN A 34 22.16 -27.81 -19.39
N PRO A 35 21.32 -28.36 -20.31
CA PRO A 35 20.40 -27.56 -21.12
C PRO A 35 19.38 -26.78 -20.27
N ILE A 36 19.03 -27.27 -19.08
CA ILE A 36 18.10 -26.62 -18.15
C ILE A 36 18.71 -25.36 -17.50
N ILE A 37 20.04 -25.29 -17.40
CA ILE A 37 20.74 -24.09 -16.92
C ILE A 37 20.96 -23.10 -18.07
N ARG A 38 21.29 -23.60 -19.26
CA ARG A 38 21.47 -22.78 -20.47
C ARG A 38 20.21 -22.04 -20.89
N SER A 39 19.03 -22.54 -20.53
CA SER A 39 17.75 -21.87 -20.79
C SER A 39 17.43 -20.74 -19.81
N LEU A 40 18.19 -20.55 -18.72
CA LEU A 40 17.90 -19.49 -17.75
C LEU A 40 18.29 -18.09 -18.30
N PRO A 41 17.71 -17.01 -17.73
CA PRO A 41 18.19 -15.66 -17.97
C PRO A 41 19.69 -15.52 -17.65
N PRO A 42 20.40 -14.58 -18.30
CA PRO A 42 21.80 -14.31 -17.99
C PRO A 42 21.96 -13.86 -16.53
N ILE A 43 23.11 -14.17 -15.93
CA ILE A 43 23.46 -13.69 -14.59
C ILE A 43 23.59 -12.17 -14.66
N LEU A 44 22.73 -11.47 -13.91
CA LEU A 44 22.66 -10.02 -13.95
C LEU A 44 23.76 -9.38 -13.10
N SER A 45 24.35 -8.30 -13.61
CA SER A 45 25.14 -7.37 -12.78
C SER A 45 24.22 -6.61 -11.82
N ARG A 46 24.80 -6.01 -10.78
CA ARG A 46 24.06 -5.18 -9.81
C ARG A 46 23.23 -4.09 -10.51
N ASP A 47 23.86 -3.35 -11.41
CA ASP A 47 23.22 -2.20 -12.07
C ASP A 47 22.06 -2.65 -12.96
N LYS A 48 22.24 -3.75 -13.69
CA LYS A 48 21.18 -4.34 -14.53
C LYS A 48 20.04 -4.90 -13.71
N PHE A 49 20.33 -5.53 -12.57
CA PHE A 49 19.31 -6.01 -11.65
C PHE A 49 18.44 -4.85 -11.15
N VAL A 50 19.07 -3.76 -10.68
CA VAL A 50 18.36 -2.56 -10.22
C VAL A 50 17.50 -1.99 -11.35
N GLU A 51 18.06 -1.81 -12.55
CA GLU A 51 17.34 -1.32 -13.73
C GLU A 51 16.07 -2.13 -14.04
N TYR A 52 16.12 -3.46 -13.93
CA TYR A 52 14.98 -4.32 -14.25
C TYR A 52 13.95 -4.45 -13.15
N VAL A 53 14.37 -4.42 -11.89
CA VAL A 53 13.46 -4.66 -10.76
C VAL A 53 12.81 -3.38 -10.26
N THR A 54 13.45 -2.22 -10.45
CA THR A 54 12.91 -0.92 -10.04
C THR A 54 11.59 -0.65 -10.77
N ARG A 55 10.53 -0.38 -10.00
CA ARG A 55 9.21 -0.03 -10.52
C ARG A 55 8.81 1.33 -9.98
N LEU A 56 8.86 2.33 -10.85
CA LEU A 56 8.44 3.69 -10.52
C LEU A 56 6.99 3.92 -10.98
N PRO A 57 6.15 4.55 -10.15
CA PRO A 57 4.83 5.01 -10.57
C PRO A 57 4.93 5.93 -11.78
N ALA A 58 4.02 5.78 -12.74
CA ALA A 58 3.85 6.80 -13.76
C ALA A 58 3.33 8.08 -13.07
N CYS A 59 4.09 9.16 -13.16
CA CYS A 59 3.71 10.46 -12.67
C CYS A 59 4.12 11.51 -13.70
N LYS A 60 3.17 12.38 -14.08
CA LYS A 60 3.45 13.54 -14.92
C LYS A 60 3.14 14.79 -14.11
N SER A 61 3.95 15.84 -14.27
CA SER A 61 3.71 17.12 -13.60
C SER A 61 2.31 17.69 -13.90
N SER A 62 1.79 17.47 -15.11
CA SER A 62 0.43 17.88 -15.51
C SER A 62 -0.70 17.18 -14.72
N GLU A 63 -0.43 16.03 -14.09
CA GLU A 63 -1.44 15.32 -13.29
C GLU A 63 -1.79 16.06 -11.99
N ARG A 64 -0.95 17.01 -11.55
CA ARG A 64 -1.21 17.87 -10.40
C ARG A 64 -2.36 18.86 -10.64
N GLU A 65 -2.63 19.19 -11.90
CA GLU A 65 -3.72 20.08 -12.33
C GLU A 65 -5.05 19.34 -12.53
N LEU A 66 -5.07 18.01 -12.43
CA LEU A 66 -6.31 17.24 -12.51
C LEU A 66 -7.24 17.58 -11.34
N GLU A 67 -8.54 17.34 -11.54
CA GLU A 67 -9.50 17.49 -10.45
C GLU A 67 -9.13 16.59 -9.26
N PRO A 68 -9.43 17.02 -8.02
CA PRO A 68 -9.08 16.27 -6.80
C PRO A 68 -9.44 14.79 -6.85
N GLN A 69 -10.61 14.45 -7.39
CA GLN A 69 -11.10 13.08 -7.50
C GLN A 69 -10.17 12.19 -8.32
N TYR A 70 -9.68 12.65 -9.47
CA TYR A 70 -8.71 11.91 -10.28
C TYR A 70 -7.34 11.78 -9.60
N ARG A 71 -6.92 12.81 -8.85
CA ARG A 71 -5.64 12.79 -8.12
C ARG A 71 -5.64 11.77 -6.99
N PHE A 72 -6.78 11.53 -6.34
CA PHE A 72 -6.95 10.41 -5.40
C PHE A 72 -6.64 9.05 -6.03
N HIS A 73 -7.02 8.82 -7.28
CA HIS A 73 -6.68 7.61 -8.03
C HIS A 73 -5.22 7.58 -8.48
N CYS A 74 -4.62 8.74 -8.77
CA CYS A 74 -3.21 8.80 -9.13
C CYS A 74 -2.30 8.42 -7.94
N ILE A 75 -2.66 8.84 -6.73
CA ILE A 75 -1.95 8.49 -5.48
C ILE A 75 -1.90 6.96 -5.26
N GLU A 76 -2.89 6.20 -5.73
CA GLU A 76 -2.86 4.74 -5.64
C GLU A 76 -1.70 4.09 -6.41
N ARG A 77 -1.11 4.79 -7.38
CA ARG A 77 0.06 4.30 -8.11
C ARG A 77 1.29 4.15 -7.21
N LEU A 78 1.37 4.86 -6.07
CA LEU A 78 2.43 4.67 -5.05
C LEU A 78 2.47 3.25 -4.49
N SER A 79 1.35 2.51 -4.51
CA SER A 79 1.32 1.11 -4.09
C SER A 79 2.19 0.20 -4.98
N ARG A 80 2.59 0.68 -6.17
CA ARG A 80 3.49 -0.01 -7.11
C ARG A 80 4.94 0.45 -7.00
N TYR A 81 5.22 1.46 -6.17
CA TYR A 81 6.58 1.95 -5.96
C TYR A 81 7.45 0.85 -5.37
N PHE A 82 8.51 0.51 -6.08
CA PHE A 82 9.50 -0.46 -5.64
C PHE A 82 10.89 0.02 -6.04
N ASP A 83 11.70 0.30 -5.03
CA ASP A 83 13.10 0.68 -5.16
C ASP A 83 13.96 -0.34 -4.38
N PRO A 84 14.79 -1.15 -5.06
CA PRO A 84 15.54 -2.23 -4.44
C PRO A 84 16.65 -1.72 -3.51
N LEU A 85 16.65 -2.23 -2.28
CA LEU A 85 17.67 -1.90 -1.27
C LEU A 85 18.94 -2.75 -1.46
N ASN A 86 20.02 -2.41 -0.73
CA ASN A 86 21.24 -3.22 -0.78
C ASN A 86 20.98 -4.68 -0.38
N LYS A 87 20.15 -4.90 0.64
CA LYS A 87 19.72 -6.24 1.07
C LYS A 87 19.00 -7.00 -0.04
N THR A 88 18.26 -6.31 -0.92
CA THR A 88 17.57 -6.89 -2.08
C THR A 88 18.55 -7.35 -3.14
N VAL A 89 19.59 -6.56 -3.39
CA VAL A 89 20.69 -6.95 -4.30
C VAL A 89 21.40 -8.19 -3.78
N ASP A 90 21.72 -8.24 -2.48
CA ASP A 90 22.39 -9.41 -1.90
C ASP A 90 21.49 -10.64 -1.93
N LEU A 91 20.19 -10.48 -1.64
CA LEU A 91 19.21 -11.56 -1.77
C LEU A 91 19.13 -12.08 -3.21
N GLN A 92 19.16 -11.21 -4.22
CA GLN A 92 19.13 -11.62 -5.62
C GLN A 92 20.31 -12.53 -5.98
N ARG A 93 21.52 -12.21 -5.49
CA ARG A 93 22.71 -13.04 -5.74
C ARG A 93 22.52 -14.44 -5.18
N VAL A 94 22.02 -14.53 -3.95
CA VAL A 94 21.76 -15.82 -3.30
C VAL A 94 20.69 -16.60 -4.07
N VAL A 95 19.56 -15.98 -4.41
CA VAL A 95 18.48 -16.62 -5.18
C VAL A 95 18.98 -17.13 -6.54
N CYS A 96 19.80 -16.36 -7.23
CA CYS A 96 20.40 -16.77 -8.51
C CYS A 96 21.26 -18.04 -8.33
N VAL A 97 22.15 -18.05 -7.34
CA VAL A 97 22.99 -19.22 -7.04
C VAL A 97 22.12 -20.43 -6.68
N LEU A 98 21.07 -20.26 -5.88
CA LEU A 98 20.17 -21.34 -5.50
C LEU A 98 19.47 -21.96 -6.72
N ILE A 99 18.92 -21.14 -7.60
CA ILE A 99 18.27 -21.65 -8.83
C ILE A 99 19.28 -22.45 -9.67
N MET A 100 20.49 -21.92 -9.87
CA MET A 100 21.54 -22.61 -10.63
C MET A 100 21.97 -23.93 -9.98
N GLN A 101 22.22 -23.92 -8.66
CA GLN A 101 22.62 -25.11 -7.89
C GLN A 101 21.54 -26.18 -7.88
N GLY A 102 20.27 -25.77 -7.79
CA GLY A 102 19.13 -26.67 -7.88
C GLY A 102 19.16 -27.48 -9.17
N TYR A 103 19.63 -26.91 -10.29
CA TYR A 103 19.71 -27.63 -11.55
C TYR A 103 21.02 -28.35 -11.80
N LEU A 104 22.12 -27.94 -11.18
CA LEU A 104 23.47 -28.38 -11.53
C LEU A 104 23.62 -29.91 -11.58
N ARG A 105 23.04 -30.62 -10.60
CA ARG A 105 23.06 -32.10 -10.51
C ARG A 105 21.85 -32.79 -11.15
N ARG A 106 20.95 -32.04 -11.78
CA ARG A 106 19.73 -32.55 -12.45
C ARG A 106 19.78 -32.25 -13.94
N ASN A 107 20.77 -32.87 -14.60
CA ASN A 107 20.96 -32.75 -16.03
C ASN A 107 20.25 -33.90 -16.77
N PRO A 108 19.21 -33.63 -17.57
CA PRO A 108 18.45 -34.67 -18.27
C PRO A 108 19.26 -35.45 -19.32
N LEU A 109 20.44 -34.96 -19.71
CA LEU A 109 21.35 -35.64 -20.65
C LEU A 109 22.29 -36.64 -19.98
N GLN A 110 22.31 -36.70 -18.65
CA GLN A 110 23.23 -37.53 -17.88
C GLN A 110 22.52 -38.78 -17.34
N PRO A 111 23.17 -39.95 -17.33
CA PRO A 111 22.55 -41.21 -16.88
C PRO A 111 22.10 -41.17 -15.41
N GLU A 112 22.79 -40.39 -14.56
CA GLU A 112 22.45 -40.22 -13.15
C GLU A 112 21.05 -39.64 -12.96
N TYR A 113 20.58 -38.79 -13.89
CA TYR A 113 19.23 -38.22 -13.82
C TYR A 113 18.15 -39.29 -13.99
N ALA A 114 18.34 -40.20 -14.95
CA ALA A 114 17.41 -41.30 -15.22
C ALA A 114 17.44 -42.32 -14.07
N LEU A 115 18.63 -42.66 -13.56
CA LEU A 115 18.81 -43.53 -12.41
C LEU A 115 18.08 -42.98 -11.18
N ARG A 116 18.25 -41.69 -10.87
CA ARG A 116 17.56 -41.02 -9.77
C ARG A 116 16.04 -41.06 -9.92
N SER A 117 15.52 -40.81 -11.13
CA SER A 117 14.08 -40.91 -11.37
C SER A 117 13.56 -42.33 -11.15
N GLY A 118 14.33 -43.35 -11.54
CA GLY A 118 13.99 -44.76 -11.31
C GLY A 118 13.95 -45.11 -9.82
N GLN A 119 14.94 -44.63 -9.05
CA GLN A 119 15.01 -44.83 -7.60
C GLN A 119 13.82 -44.20 -6.86
N ILE A 120 13.49 -42.93 -7.17
CA ILE A 120 12.34 -42.25 -6.56
C ILE A 120 11.04 -42.99 -6.90
N TYR A 121 10.88 -43.42 -8.16
CA TYR A 121 9.71 -44.18 -8.59
C TYR A 121 9.60 -45.55 -7.91
N GLN A 122 10.72 -46.27 -7.74
CA GLN A 122 10.74 -47.54 -7.02
C GLN A 122 10.36 -47.36 -5.54
N ALA A 123 10.87 -46.31 -4.87
CA ALA A 123 10.52 -46.00 -3.49
C ALA A 123 9.01 -45.73 -3.32
N VAL A 124 8.40 -45.04 -4.29
CA VAL A 124 6.94 -44.81 -4.34
C VAL A 124 6.17 -46.13 -4.47
N LEU A 125 6.60 -47.03 -5.37
CA LEU A 125 5.90 -48.29 -5.66
C LEU A 125 6.04 -49.35 -4.57
N SER A 126 7.25 -49.55 -4.06
CA SER A 126 7.60 -50.69 -3.19
C SER A 126 7.54 -50.35 -1.71
N GLY A 127 7.85 -49.10 -1.33
CA GLY A 127 7.84 -48.64 0.05
C GLY A 127 6.68 -47.70 0.38
N GLY A 128 5.76 -47.41 -0.54
CA GLY A 128 4.69 -46.41 -0.31
C GLY A 128 5.23 -45.00 0.00
N GLY A 129 6.47 -44.71 -0.38
CA GLY A 129 7.18 -43.47 -0.07
C GLY A 129 8.06 -43.49 1.19
N PHE A 130 8.08 -44.59 1.96
CA PHE A 130 8.99 -44.75 3.10
C PHE A 130 10.45 -44.87 2.66
N ASN A 131 11.36 -44.38 3.51
CA ASN A 131 12.82 -44.50 3.36
C ASN A 131 13.39 -43.96 2.04
N LEU A 132 12.86 -42.86 1.50
CA LEU A 132 13.39 -42.21 0.28
C LEU A 132 14.93 -42.01 0.33
N GLU A 133 15.48 -41.82 1.52
CA GLU A 133 16.91 -41.68 1.83
C GLU A 133 17.73 -42.94 1.51
N GLU A 134 17.16 -44.13 1.70
CA GLU A 134 17.81 -45.42 1.42
C GLU A 134 17.89 -45.70 -0.09
N TYR A 135 17.03 -45.07 -0.89
CA TYR A 135 16.97 -45.30 -2.34
C TYR A 135 17.81 -44.31 -3.15
N VAL A 136 18.20 -43.16 -2.58
CA VAL A 136 18.87 -42.06 -3.31
C VAL A 136 20.24 -41.79 -2.70
N ASP A 137 21.27 -42.47 -3.21
CA ASP A 137 22.66 -42.38 -2.74
C ASP A 137 23.49 -41.30 -3.48
N VAL A 138 22.84 -40.22 -3.91
CA VAL A 138 23.51 -39.16 -4.67
C VAL A 138 23.62 -37.90 -3.81
N PRO A 139 24.84 -37.50 -3.38
CA PRO A 139 25.00 -36.30 -2.57
C PRO A 139 24.53 -35.07 -3.33
N THR A 140 23.64 -34.31 -2.72
CA THR A 140 23.16 -33.03 -3.24
C THR A 140 23.88 -31.88 -2.56
N SER A 141 24.16 -30.84 -3.33
CA SER A 141 24.74 -29.58 -2.83
C SER A 141 23.67 -28.50 -2.63
N ALA A 142 22.38 -28.86 -2.64
CA ALA A 142 21.29 -27.91 -2.52
C ALA A 142 21.21 -27.41 -1.07
N SER A 143 21.67 -26.18 -0.84
CA SER A 143 21.46 -25.46 0.41
C SER A 143 20.17 -24.66 0.32
N GLY A 144 19.37 -24.66 1.38
CA GLY A 144 18.19 -23.81 1.46
C GLY A 144 18.51 -22.42 2.00
N LEU A 145 17.60 -21.48 1.79
CA LEU A 145 17.65 -20.12 2.35
C LEU A 145 16.50 -19.93 3.32
N THR A 146 16.73 -19.19 4.40
CA THR A 146 15.65 -18.78 5.30
C THR A 146 15.63 -17.26 5.39
N ILE A 147 14.48 -16.62 5.21
CA ILE A 147 14.30 -15.17 5.31
C ILE A 147 13.34 -14.91 6.46
N ILE A 148 13.83 -14.27 7.53
CA ILE A 148 13.04 -13.96 8.73
C ILE A 148 13.02 -12.47 8.97
N GLY A 149 11.85 -11.94 9.30
CA GLY A 149 11.71 -10.55 9.73
C GLY A 149 10.26 -10.21 10.08
N PRO A 150 9.98 -9.03 10.62
CA PRO A 150 8.62 -8.60 10.95
C PRO A 150 7.67 -8.70 9.75
N SER A 151 6.35 -8.91 9.99
CA SER A 151 5.35 -8.80 8.92
C SER A 151 5.40 -7.41 8.26
N GLY A 152 4.90 -7.25 7.04
CA GLY A 152 4.80 -5.93 6.38
C GLY A 152 6.11 -5.23 5.98
N ILE A 153 7.29 -5.81 6.24
CA ILE A 153 8.58 -5.23 5.83
C ILE A 153 8.97 -5.49 4.36
N GLY A 154 8.10 -6.19 3.62
CA GLY A 154 8.29 -6.45 2.18
C GLY A 154 9.15 -7.65 1.83
N LYS A 155 9.33 -8.64 2.72
CA LYS A 155 10.09 -9.89 2.46
C LYS A 155 9.59 -10.61 1.19
N THR A 156 8.31 -11.00 1.20
CA THR A 156 7.67 -11.71 0.10
C THR A 156 7.64 -10.88 -1.17
N THR A 157 7.34 -9.58 -1.06
CA THR A 157 7.34 -8.67 -2.20
C THR A 157 8.72 -8.57 -2.87
N ASN A 158 9.79 -8.42 -2.09
CA ASN A 158 11.16 -8.41 -2.61
C ASN A 158 11.52 -9.73 -3.29
N LEU A 159 11.22 -10.86 -2.63
CA LEU A 159 11.51 -12.17 -3.19
C LEU A 159 10.74 -12.41 -4.50
N LEU A 160 9.45 -12.09 -4.56
CA LEU A 160 8.65 -12.21 -5.78
C LEU A 160 9.13 -11.29 -6.89
N ASN A 161 9.56 -10.07 -6.57
CA ASN A 161 10.14 -9.18 -7.57
C ASN A 161 11.45 -9.75 -8.16
N ILE A 162 12.31 -10.36 -7.33
CA ILE A 162 13.51 -11.07 -7.80
C ILE A 162 13.12 -12.26 -8.69
N LEU A 163 12.18 -13.09 -8.25
CA LEU A 163 11.73 -14.28 -8.98
C LEU A 163 11.05 -13.92 -10.30
N SER A 164 10.39 -12.75 -10.40
CA SER A 164 9.75 -12.28 -11.63
C SER A 164 10.73 -12.00 -12.78
N LEU A 165 12.04 -11.92 -12.50
CA LEU A 165 13.08 -11.84 -13.52
C LEU A 165 13.28 -13.17 -14.27
N TYR A 166 12.77 -14.26 -13.71
CA TYR A 166 12.83 -15.60 -14.28
C TYR A 166 11.43 -16.01 -14.75
N PRO A 167 11.26 -16.47 -16.00
CA PRO A 167 10.02 -17.09 -16.42
C PRO A 167 9.66 -18.23 -15.46
N GLN A 168 8.43 -18.25 -14.97
CA GLN A 168 8.04 -19.26 -13.97
C GLN A 168 8.09 -20.68 -14.54
N VAL A 169 7.70 -20.84 -15.81
CA VAL A 169 7.78 -22.09 -16.56
C VAL A 169 8.50 -21.87 -17.88
N ILE A 170 9.43 -22.77 -18.20
CA ILE A 170 10.13 -22.84 -19.48
C ILE A 170 9.79 -24.19 -20.14
N VAL A 171 9.36 -24.17 -21.40
CA VAL A 171 9.17 -25.38 -22.21
C VAL A 171 10.40 -25.63 -23.07
N HIS A 172 10.84 -26.88 -23.13
CA HIS A 172 11.98 -27.30 -23.94
C HIS A 172 11.52 -28.23 -25.08
N PRO A 173 11.06 -27.70 -26.23
CA PRO A 173 10.62 -28.55 -27.35
C PRO A 173 11.67 -29.56 -27.81
N ALA A 174 12.96 -29.17 -27.78
CA ALA A 174 14.08 -30.03 -28.18
C ALA A 174 14.29 -31.25 -27.26
N HIS A 175 13.79 -31.20 -26.03
CA HIS A 175 13.94 -32.25 -25.03
C HIS A 175 12.60 -32.82 -24.54
N SER A 176 11.47 -32.29 -25.02
CA SER A 176 10.12 -32.66 -24.61
C SER A 176 9.89 -32.61 -23.09
N VAL A 177 10.47 -31.61 -22.41
CA VAL A 177 10.33 -31.41 -20.96
C VAL A 177 9.83 -30.01 -20.60
N TYR A 178 9.18 -29.92 -19.45
CA TYR A 178 8.89 -28.67 -18.77
C TYR A 178 9.92 -28.43 -17.66
N GLN A 179 10.26 -27.16 -17.48
CA GLN A 179 11.10 -26.65 -16.42
C GLN A 179 10.30 -25.65 -15.60
N ILE A 180 10.05 -25.94 -14.33
CA ILE A 180 9.47 -24.98 -13.38
C ILE A 180 10.62 -24.25 -12.69
N VAL A 181 10.87 -22.98 -13.04
CA VAL A 181 12.01 -22.25 -12.47
C VAL A 181 11.85 -22.03 -10.97
N TRP A 182 10.64 -21.66 -10.55
CA TRP A 182 10.31 -21.47 -9.14
C TRP A 182 8.84 -21.79 -8.88
N LEU A 183 8.54 -22.32 -7.69
CA LEU A 183 7.19 -22.58 -7.22
C LEU A 183 7.02 -21.94 -5.84
N LYS A 184 5.97 -21.14 -5.64
CA LYS A 184 5.62 -20.59 -4.33
C LYS A 184 4.40 -21.32 -3.77
N VAL A 185 4.49 -21.74 -2.52
CA VAL A 185 3.38 -22.23 -1.70
C VAL A 185 3.41 -21.53 -0.35
N ASP A 186 2.25 -21.37 0.27
CA ASP A 186 2.17 -20.82 1.63
C ASP A 186 2.10 -22.00 2.62
N CYS A 187 2.79 -21.88 3.76
CA CYS A 187 2.74 -22.89 4.81
C CYS A 187 1.30 -22.96 5.36
N PRO A 188 0.64 -24.13 5.39
CA PRO A 188 -0.73 -24.24 5.88
C PRO A 188 -0.87 -23.76 7.32
N HIS A 189 -1.99 -23.11 7.67
CA HIS A 189 -2.24 -22.59 9.03
C HIS A 189 -2.10 -23.63 10.15
N ALA A 190 -2.44 -24.89 9.85
CA ALA A 190 -2.29 -26.00 10.80
C ALA A 190 -0.87 -26.61 10.84
N GLY A 191 0.08 -26.05 10.09
CA GLY A 191 1.42 -26.61 9.90
C GLY A 191 1.41 -28.06 9.40
N SER A 192 0.34 -28.46 8.69
CA SER A 192 0.16 -29.84 8.24
C SER A 192 0.97 -30.13 7.00
N LEU A 193 1.78 -31.18 7.05
CA LEU A 193 2.58 -31.66 5.92
C LEU A 193 1.69 -32.10 4.75
N LYS A 194 0.58 -32.77 5.04
CA LYS A 194 -0.46 -33.09 4.04
C LYS A 194 -1.02 -31.85 3.36
N GLY A 195 -1.31 -30.80 4.13
CA GLY A 195 -1.77 -29.52 3.59
C GLY A 195 -0.75 -28.92 2.61
N LEU A 196 0.53 -28.94 2.98
CA LEU A 196 1.61 -28.42 2.14
C LEU A 196 1.73 -29.21 0.83
N CYS A 197 1.63 -30.53 0.87
CA CYS A 197 1.63 -31.37 -0.33
C CYS A 197 0.43 -31.07 -1.24
N ILE A 198 -0.75 -30.86 -0.66
CA ILE A 198 -1.95 -30.48 -1.41
C ILE A 198 -1.74 -29.15 -2.15
N ASP A 199 -1.19 -28.15 -1.46
CA ASP A 199 -0.97 -26.84 -2.05
C ASP A 199 0.16 -26.87 -3.10
N PHE A 200 1.17 -27.71 -2.91
CA PHE A 200 2.17 -28.03 -3.94
C PHE A 200 1.52 -28.62 -5.20
N PHE A 201 0.67 -29.65 -5.06
CA PHE A 201 0.01 -30.28 -6.22
C PHE A 201 -0.89 -29.28 -6.95
N ARG A 202 -1.64 -28.47 -6.22
CA ARG A 202 -2.48 -27.41 -6.82
C ARG A 202 -1.65 -26.37 -7.55
N ALA A 203 -0.53 -25.95 -6.98
CA ALA A 203 0.35 -24.97 -7.60
C ALA A 203 0.95 -25.50 -8.91
N VAL A 204 1.40 -26.76 -8.94
CA VAL A 204 1.88 -27.40 -10.17
C VAL A 204 0.75 -27.57 -11.20
N ASP A 205 -0.43 -28.04 -10.77
CA ASP A 205 -1.58 -28.22 -11.65
C ASP A 205 -2.03 -26.90 -12.30
N LYS A 206 -2.00 -25.80 -11.54
CA LYS A 206 -2.28 -24.47 -12.07
C LYS A 206 -1.28 -24.08 -13.17
N LEU A 207 0.01 -24.34 -12.97
CA LEU A 207 1.06 -23.97 -13.92
C LEU A 207 1.01 -24.81 -15.19
N LEU A 208 0.91 -26.13 -15.05
CA LEU A 208 1.08 -27.08 -16.15
C LEU A 208 -0.22 -27.67 -16.70
N GLY A 209 -1.37 -27.33 -16.11
CA GLY A 209 -2.67 -27.92 -16.49
C GLY A 209 -2.78 -29.41 -16.16
N THR A 210 -1.96 -29.89 -15.24
CA THR A 210 -1.94 -31.29 -14.80
C THR A 210 -3.06 -31.57 -13.79
N ASN A 211 -3.15 -32.82 -13.32
CA ASN A 211 -4.18 -33.25 -12.39
C ASN A 211 -3.61 -34.04 -11.20
N ASN A 212 -2.50 -33.57 -10.65
CA ASN A 212 -1.80 -34.16 -9.51
C ASN A 212 -2.65 -34.10 -8.24
N PHE A 213 -3.40 -33.01 -8.02
CA PHE A 213 -4.26 -32.86 -6.87
C PHE A 213 -5.35 -33.93 -6.82
N GLN A 214 -6.06 -34.21 -7.92
CA GLN A 214 -7.07 -35.28 -7.92
C GLN A 214 -6.43 -36.66 -7.78
N LYS A 215 -5.26 -36.89 -8.39
CA LYS A 215 -4.55 -38.17 -8.32
C LYS A 215 -4.05 -38.49 -6.92
N PHE A 216 -3.44 -37.51 -6.26
CA PHE A 216 -2.63 -37.72 -5.04
C PHE A 216 -3.17 -36.99 -3.81
N GLY A 217 -3.89 -35.87 -3.97
CA GLY A 217 -4.40 -35.04 -2.89
C GLY A 217 -5.80 -35.41 -2.37
N VAL A 218 -6.69 -35.90 -3.22
CA VAL A 218 -8.08 -36.24 -2.85
C VAL A 218 -8.20 -37.61 -2.18
N LYS A 219 -7.35 -38.56 -2.57
CA LYS A 219 -7.37 -39.91 -2.00
C LYS A 219 -6.89 -39.90 -0.54
N ARG A 220 -7.28 -40.91 0.24
CA ARG A 220 -6.78 -41.16 1.61
C ARG A 220 -5.35 -41.72 1.58
N ASN A 221 -4.44 -41.01 0.92
CA ASN A 221 -3.03 -41.36 0.89
C ASN A 221 -2.36 -40.97 2.21
N SER A 222 -1.33 -41.73 2.60
CA SER A 222 -0.42 -41.39 3.69
C SER A 222 0.41 -40.15 3.34
N GLU A 223 0.92 -39.48 4.36
CA GLU A 223 1.78 -38.30 4.16
C GLU A 223 3.07 -38.67 3.43
N ASP A 224 3.74 -39.77 3.81
CA ASP A 224 4.94 -40.26 3.14
C ASP A 224 4.73 -40.54 1.65
N TYR A 225 3.58 -41.11 1.28
CA TYR A 225 3.25 -41.32 -0.13
C TYR A 225 3.11 -39.99 -0.87
N MET A 226 2.45 -39.00 -0.26
CA MET A 226 2.30 -37.67 -0.87
C MET A 226 3.66 -36.98 -1.01
N LEU A 227 4.56 -37.10 -0.03
CA LEU A 227 5.92 -36.58 -0.11
C LEU A 227 6.71 -37.20 -1.26
N ALA A 228 6.63 -38.51 -1.42
CA ALA A 228 7.31 -39.21 -2.50
C ALA A 228 6.76 -38.80 -3.88
N GLN A 229 5.47 -38.47 -3.97
CA GLN A 229 4.90 -37.88 -5.19
C GLN A 229 5.37 -36.44 -5.43
N VAL A 230 5.48 -35.62 -4.38
CA VAL A 230 6.09 -34.28 -4.48
C VAL A 230 7.53 -34.39 -4.99
N ALA A 231 8.32 -35.34 -4.48
CA ALA A 231 9.68 -35.64 -4.93
C ALA A 231 9.73 -35.97 -6.43
N GLN A 232 8.89 -36.89 -6.86
CA GLN A 232 8.82 -37.32 -8.25
C GLN A 232 8.42 -36.18 -9.19
N ILE A 233 7.42 -35.39 -8.80
CA ILE A 233 6.95 -34.23 -9.59
C ILE A 233 8.06 -33.16 -9.66
N ALA A 234 8.69 -32.84 -8.53
CA ALA A 234 9.77 -31.85 -8.49
C ALA A 234 10.99 -32.26 -9.36
N HIS A 235 11.31 -33.54 -9.41
CA HIS A 235 12.36 -34.07 -10.28
C HIS A 235 11.97 -34.05 -11.76
N THR A 236 10.80 -34.57 -12.10
CA THR A 236 10.34 -34.72 -13.50
C THR A 236 9.99 -33.40 -14.18
N GLN A 237 9.43 -32.44 -13.43
CA GLN A 237 9.11 -31.09 -13.94
C GLN A 237 10.27 -30.11 -13.79
N HIS A 238 11.47 -30.60 -13.43
CA HIS A 238 12.68 -29.81 -13.20
C HIS A 238 12.38 -28.57 -12.37
N LEU A 239 11.89 -28.76 -11.13
CA LEU A 239 11.61 -27.64 -10.22
C LEU A 239 12.92 -27.01 -9.74
N GLY A 240 13.22 -25.78 -10.10
CA GLY A 240 14.47 -25.09 -9.73
C GLY A 240 14.56 -24.78 -8.24
N VAL A 241 13.59 -24.05 -7.71
CA VAL A 241 13.53 -23.66 -6.29
C VAL A 241 12.09 -23.72 -5.77
N LEU A 242 11.92 -24.22 -4.54
CA LEU A 242 10.65 -24.18 -3.84
C LEU A 242 10.64 -23.05 -2.81
N VAL A 243 9.67 -22.15 -2.88
CA VAL A 243 9.45 -21.09 -1.89
C VAL A 243 8.28 -21.50 -0.99
N ILE A 244 8.53 -21.56 0.31
CA ILE A 244 7.51 -21.77 1.33
C ILE A 244 7.40 -20.50 2.17
N ASP A 245 6.30 -19.79 2.02
CA ASP A 245 6.01 -18.55 2.76
C ASP A 245 5.20 -18.84 4.03
N GLU A 246 5.00 -17.83 4.87
CA GLU A 246 4.20 -17.94 6.10
C GLU A 246 4.69 -19.04 7.07
N MET A 247 6.00 -19.29 7.13
CA MET A 247 6.61 -20.35 7.94
C MET A 247 6.32 -20.24 9.45
N GLN A 248 5.87 -19.09 9.94
CA GLN A 248 5.41 -18.95 11.32
C GLN A 248 4.17 -19.80 11.65
N ASN A 249 3.40 -20.23 10.64
CA ASN A 249 2.32 -21.20 10.85
C ASN A 249 2.82 -22.52 11.45
N LEU A 250 4.09 -22.86 11.22
CA LEU A 250 4.73 -24.01 11.86
C LEU A 250 4.93 -23.82 13.37
N ALA A 251 5.13 -22.57 13.82
CA ALA A 251 5.26 -22.24 15.24
C ALA A 251 3.95 -22.39 16.02
N ALA A 252 2.82 -22.16 15.36
CA ALA A 252 1.50 -22.42 15.94
C ALA A 252 1.19 -23.92 16.05
N ALA A 253 1.79 -24.76 15.19
CA ALA A 253 1.37 -26.13 14.95
C ALA A 253 2.04 -27.22 15.82
N ARG A 254 2.80 -26.85 16.88
CA ARG A 254 3.63 -27.62 17.85
C ARG A 254 3.75 -29.17 17.81
N ARG A 255 2.74 -29.92 17.37
CA ARG A 255 2.76 -31.39 17.20
C ARG A 255 3.34 -31.88 15.86
N ASN A 256 3.30 -31.08 14.80
CA ASN A 256 3.69 -31.53 13.43
C ASN A 256 4.93 -30.81 12.86
N SER A 257 5.67 -30.07 13.70
CA SER A 257 6.81 -29.28 13.24
C SER A 257 7.98 -30.12 12.75
N ASP A 258 8.24 -31.24 13.43
CA ASP A 258 9.43 -32.06 13.18
C ASP A 258 9.31 -32.82 11.86
N GLU A 259 8.12 -33.35 11.55
CA GLU A 259 7.83 -34.00 10.27
C GLU A 259 8.00 -33.04 9.09
N MET A 260 7.50 -31.80 9.22
CA MET A 260 7.68 -30.78 8.20
C MET A 260 9.16 -30.39 8.05
N LEU A 261 9.89 -30.18 9.14
CA LEU A 261 11.33 -29.87 9.08
C LEU A 261 12.11 -31.00 8.41
N ASN A 262 11.82 -32.26 8.76
CA ASN A 262 12.39 -33.43 8.11
C ASN A 262 12.08 -33.43 6.61
N PHE A 263 10.84 -33.10 6.21
CA PHE A 263 10.52 -32.93 4.80
C PHE A 263 11.37 -31.84 4.11
N LEU A 264 11.58 -30.69 4.74
CA LEU A 264 12.42 -29.64 4.16
C LEU A 264 13.87 -30.11 3.98
N VAL A 265 14.39 -30.91 4.91
CA VAL A 265 15.71 -31.54 4.80
C VAL A 265 15.71 -32.57 3.67
N LYS A 266 14.66 -33.37 3.50
CA LYS A 266 14.51 -34.33 2.39
C LYS A 266 14.46 -33.63 1.02
N MET A 267 13.80 -32.48 0.92
CA MET A 267 13.79 -31.66 -0.32
C MET A 267 15.20 -31.23 -0.73
N ASP A 268 15.96 -30.69 0.22
CA ASP A 268 17.32 -30.22 -0.01
C ASP A 268 18.26 -31.42 -0.31
N ASN A 269 18.26 -32.44 0.56
CA ASN A 269 19.27 -33.52 0.55
C ASN A 269 18.99 -34.68 -0.41
N ILE A 270 17.72 -34.98 -0.67
CA ILE A 270 17.34 -36.18 -1.45
C ILE A 270 16.88 -35.80 -2.84
N ILE A 271 16.02 -34.79 -2.93
CA ILE A 271 15.46 -34.36 -4.21
C ILE A 271 16.45 -33.43 -4.92
N GLY A 272 17.27 -32.70 -4.16
CA GLY A 272 18.23 -31.73 -4.69
C GLY A 272 17.56 -30.46 -5.17
N VAL A 273 16.42 -30.11 -4.56
CA VAL A 273 15.67 -28.88 -4.85
C VAL A 273 15.81 -27.95 -3.66
N PRO A 274 16.53 -26.83 -3.81
CA PRO A 274 16.65 -25.82 -2.77
C PRO A 274 15.30 -25.29 -2.30
N VAL A 275 15.15 -25.17 -0.98
CA VAL A 275 13.97 -24.55 -0.36
C VAL A 275 14.28 -23.17 0.21
N ILE A 276 13.56 -22.15 -0.25
CA ILE A 276 13.51 -20.81 0.35
C ILE A 276 12.35 -20.74 1.34
N ARG A 277 12.67 -20.52 2.61
CA ARG A 277 11.73 -20.48 3.73
C ARG A 277 11.52 -19.03 4.13
N VAL A 278 10.31 -18.49 4.03
CA VAL A 278 9.99 -17.11 4.40
C VAL A 278 9.03 -17.12 5.59
N GLY A 279 9.35 -16.36 6.63
CA GLY A 279 8.51 -16.31 7.83
C GLY A 279 8.73 -15.10 8.70
N THR A 280 7.87 -14.93 9.70
CA THR A 280 8.02 -13.86 10.68
C THR A 280 9.03 -14.23 11.77
N ASN A 281 9.34 -13.30 12.66
CA ASN A 281 10.25 -13.55 13.80
C ASN A 281 9.78 -14.71 14.69
N GLU A 282 8.48 -15.06 14.65
CA GLU A 282 7.93 -16.21 15.36
C GLU A 282 8.48 -17.55 14.88
N ALA A 283 8.84 -17.66 13.60
CA ALA A 283 9.41 -18.88 13.03
C ALA A 283 10.88 -19.10 13.45
N PHE A 284 11.53 -18.08 14.02
CA PHE A 284 12.97 -18.10 14.30
C PHE A 284 13.41 -19.26 15.20
N PRO A 285 12.76 -19.58 16.33
CA PRO A 285 13.20 -20.68 17.19
C PRO A 285 13.20 -22.04 16.51
N ILE A 286 12.24 -22.26 15.58
CA ILE A 286 12.06 -23.53 14.87
C ILE A 286 13.05 -23.66 13.71
N LEU A 287 13.39 -22.53 13.10
CA LEU A 287 14.33 -22.46 11.99
C LEU A 287 15.78 -22.20 12.45
N GLN A 288 16.02 -22.12 13.77
CA GLN A 288 17.31 -21.75 14.36
C GLN A 288 18.45 -22.70 13.97
N GLY A 289 18.14 -24.00 13.79
CA GLY A 289 19.10 -24.99 13.29
C GLY A 289 19.74 -24.57 11.95
N ASN A 290 18.94 -23.97 11.07
CA ASN A 290 19.38 -23.48 9.76
C ASN A 290 20.11 -22.12 9.85
N PHE A 291 19.95 -21.38 10.95
CA PHE A 291 20.65 -20.11 11.20
C PHE A 291 22.01 -20.28 11.90
N ARG A 292 22.30 -21.43 12.55
CA ARG A 292 23.64 -21.66 13.12
C ARG A 292 24.73 -21.71 12.04
N ASN A 293 24.36 -22.06 10.81
CA ASN A 293 25.27 -22.04 9.66
C ASN A 293 25.37 -20.65 8.98
N ALA A 294 24.34 -19.79 9.15
CA ALA A 294 24.23 -18.41 8.62
C ALA A 294 25.31 -17.42 9.07
N ARG A 295 25.91 -17.67 10.24
CA ARG A 295 26.89 -16.74 10.82
C ARG A 295 28.25 -16.77 10.12
N ARG A 296 28.43 -17.60 9.10
CA ARG A 296 29.63 -17.66 8.25
C ARG A 296 29.23 -17.11 6.89
N GLY A 297 29.53 -15.83 6.68
CA GLY A 297 29.07 -15.06 5.52
C GLY A 297 29.19 -15.79 4.19
N VAL A 298 28.19 -15.54 3.34
CA VAL A 298 28.01 -16.03 1.97
C VAL A 298 27.50 -17.47 1.87
N GLY A 299 26.20 -17.62 1.59
CA GLY A 299 25.66 -18.77 0.86
C GLY A 299 24.97 -19.87 1.65
N GLU A 300 25.13 -19.93 2.98
CA GLU A 300 24.49 -20.97 3.78
C GLU A 300 23.85 -20.37 5.04
N GLY A 301 22.52 -20.45 5.12
CA GLY A 301 21.76 -20.06 6.31
C GLY A 301 21.31 -18.60 6.31
N GLY A 302 20.00 -18.41 6.49
CA GLY A 302 19.40 -17.28 7.20
C GLY A 302 19.77 -15.83 6.82
N VAL A 303 18.85 -15.11 6.16
CA VAL A 303 18.83 -13.65 6.05
C VAL A 303 17.84 -13.06 7.04
N ILE A 304 18.31 -12.12 7.88
CA ILE A 304 17.43 -11.31 8.74
C ILE A 304 16.99 -10.07 7.95
N TRP A 305 15.71 -10.00 7.66
CA TRP A 305 15.07 -8.94 6.91
C TRP A 305 14.41 -7.94 7.85
N ASP A 306 15.22 -7.01 8.36
CA ASP A 306 14.77 -5.99 9.30
C ASP A 306 14.41 -4.66 8.64
N ARG A 307 13.76 -3.79 9.42
CA ARG A 307 13.42 -2.41 9.07
C ARG A 307 14.63 -1.59 8.64
N MET A 308 14.33 -0.54 7.90
CA MET A 308 15.34 0.42 7.48
C MET A 308 15.77 1.27 8.67
N GLU A 309 17.07 1.47 8.83
CA GLU A 309 17.60 2.41 9.81
C GLU A 309 17.53 3.83 9.26
N ASN A 310 17.48 4.83 10.14
CA ASN A 310 17.54 6.25 9.75
C ASN A 310 18.96 6.63 9.31
N ASN A 311 19.38 6.12 8.17
CA ASN A 311 20.71 6.29 7.62
C ASN A 311 20.63 6.77 6.16
N ARG A 312 21.74 6.70 5.44
CA ARG A 312 21.81 7.13 4.04
C ARG A 312 20.86 6.34 3.11
N GLU A 313 20.63 5.06 3.38
CA GLU A 313 19.72 4.23 2.59
C GLU A 313 18.26 4.71 2.76
N TRP A 314 17.87 5.11 3.97
CA TRP A 314 16.58 5.77 4.21
C TRP A 314 16.40 7.08 3.46
N ASN A 315 17.39 7.96 3.54
CA ASN A 315 17.29 9.23 2.82
C ASN A 315 17.16 9.02 1.32
N PHE A 316 17.93 8.11 0.73
CA PHE A 316 17.84 7.80 -0.69
C PHE A 316 16.47 7.24 -1.09
N PHE A 317 15.94 6.28 -0.31
CA PHE A 317 14.62 5.70 -0.56
C PHE A 317 13.51 6.75 -0.50
N ILE A 318 13.55 7.64 0.51
CA ILE A 318 12.56 8.70 0.66
C ILE A 318 12.72 9.75 -0.44
N GLU A 319 13.94 10.13 -0.80
CA GLU A 319 14.21 11.05 -1.92
C GLU A 319 13.55 10.56 -3.21
N GLY A 320 13.75 9.29 -3.58
CA GLY A 320 13.13 8.70 -4.76
C GLY A 320 11.60 8.64 -4.66
N MET A 321 11.06 8.26 -3.50
CA MET A 321 9.61 8.21 -3.29
C MET A 321 8.97 9.62 -3.33
N TRP A 322 9.69 10.64 -2.88
CA TRP A 322 9.19 12.00 -2.71
C TRP A 322 8.94 12.75 -4.03
N GLU A 323 9.51 12.26 -5.13
CA GLU A 323 9.24 12.79 -6.48
C GLU A 323 7.75 12.66 -6.86
N PHE A 324 7.05 11.68 -6.28
CA PHE A 324 5.67 11.32 -6.60
C PHE A 324 4.64 12.07 -5.75
N GLN A 325 4.52 13.38 -6.00
CA GLN A 325 3.49 14.26 -5.40
C GLN A 325 2.38 14.62 -6.40
N TRP A 326 1.13 14.32 -6.04
CA TRP A 326 -0.09 14.73 -6.75
C TRP A 326 -0.84 15.87 -6.03
N THR A 327 -0.20 16.58 -5.10
CA THR A 327 -0.67 17.88 -4.61
C THR A 327 -0.42 18.97 -5.67
N LYS A 328 -1.26 20.01 -5.72
CA LYS A 328 -1.07 21.14 -6.64
C LYS A 328 0.29 21.81 -6.47
N GLN A 329 0.68 22.05 -5.22
CA GLN A 329 1.99 22.59 -4.90
C GLN A 329 2.98 21.46 -4.62
N TYR A 330 4.13 21.50 -5.30
CA TYR A 330 5.25 20.64 -4.98
C TYR A 330 6.06 21.24 -3.83
N ILE A 331 6.31 20.42 -2.81
CA ILE A 331 7.16 20.78 -1.68
C ILE A 331 8.45 19.95 -1.75
N PRO A 332 9.63 20.59 -1.87
CA PRO A 332 10.91 19.88 -1.80
C PRO A 332 11.07 19.08 -0.50
N LEU A 333 11.75 17.93 -0.58
CA LEU A 333 12.04 17.15 0.62
C LEU A 333 12.98 17.94 1.53
N THR A 334 12.67 17.98 2.82
CA THR A 334 13.54 18.54 3.85
C THR A 334 13.91 17.48 4.87
N THR A 335 15.02 17.67 5.56
CA THR A 335 15.46 16.76 6.63
C THR A 335 14.38 16.59 7.71
N ASN A 336 13.64 17.65 8.02
CA ASN A 336 12.56 17.62 9.01
C ASN A 336 11.40 16.73 8.55
N ILE A 337 11.04 16.80 7.27
CA ILE A 337 10.00 15.95 6.67
C ILE A 337 10.45 14.48 6.64
N SER A 338 11.66 14.20 6.16
CA SER A 338 12.22 12.84 6.18
C SER A 338 12.25 12.27 7.60
N SER A 339 12.65 13.09 8.57
CA SER A 339 12.69 12.70 9.99
C SER A 339 11.30 12.45 10.56
N ALA A 340 10.29 13.25 10.18
CA ALA A 340 8.91 13.04 10.59
C ALA A 340 8.33 11.72 10.01
N LEU A 341 8.60 11.43 8.74
CA LEU A 341 8.23 10.17 8.12
C LEU A 341 8.90 8.98 8.81
N TYR A 342 10.19 9.09 9.15
CA TYR A 342 10.89 8.04 9.88
C TYR A 342 10.30 7.86 11.28
N TYR A 343 10.04 8.96 11.98
CA TYR A 343 9.47 8.93 13.32
C TYR A 343 8.11 8.22 13.36
N GLU A 344 7.25 8.46 12.36
CA GLU A 344 5.91 7.87 12.31
C GLU A 344 5.87 6.47 11.68
N SER A 345 6.89 6.07 10.91
CA SER A 345 6.92 4.74 10.25
C SER A 345 7.93 3.76 10.86
N GLN A 346 8.88 4.26 11.65
CA GLN A 346 10.01 3.51 12.21
C GLN A 346 10.85 2.75 11.17
N GLY A 347 10.87 3.22 9.91
CA GLY A 347 11.65 2.59 8.83
C GLY A 347 10.97 1.39 8.18
N ILE A 348 9.67 1.18 8.44
CA ILE A 348 8.88 0.11 7.82
C ILE A 348 8.33 0.62 6.47
N ILE A 349 8.76 -0.03 5.39
CA ILE A 349 8.50 0.39 4.00
C ILE A 349 6.99 0.49 3.71
N ASP A 350 6.22 -0.55 4.05
CA ASP A 350 4.77 -0.55 3.82
C ASP A 350 4.06 0.59 4.57
N ILE A 351 4.49 0.86 5.80
CA ILE A 351 3.92 1.94 6.63
C ILE A 351 4.25 3.30 6.06
N VAL A 352 5.51 3.56 5.65
CA VAL A 352 5.87 4.88 5.12
C VAL A 352 5.19 5.18 3.79
N ILE A 353 5.07 4.19 2.89
CA ILE A 353 4.33 4.36 1.63
C ILE A 353 2.85 4.68 1.92
N LYS A 354 2.23 3.93 2.84
CA LYS A 354 0.84 4.16 3.25
C LYS A 354 0.64 5.53 3.91
N LEU A 355 1.53 5.91 4.81
CA LEU A 355 1.51 7.23 5.46
C LEU A 355 1.64 8.34 4.42
N TYR A 356 2.54 8.18 3.44
CA TYR A 356 2.71 9.18 2.38
C TYR A 356 1.46 9.34 1.51
N LYS A 357 0.78 8.23 1.18
CA LYS A 357 -0.54 8.27 0.51
C LYS A 357 -1.58 9.01 1.35
N MET A 358 -1.67 8.70 2.64
CA MET A 358 -2.62 9.35 3.57
C MET A 358 -2.41 10.86 3.65
N VAL A 359 -1.15 11.29 3.74
CA VAL A 359 -0.77 12.71 3.80
C VAL A 359 -1.21 13.45 2.54
N GLN A 360 -1.00 12.86 1.35
CA GLN A 360 -1.46 13.46 0.10
C GLN A 360 -2.99 13.51 0.00
N TRP A 361 -3.71 12.44 0.35
CA TRP A 361 -5.17 12.46 0.37
C TRP A 361 -5.72 13.51 1.33
N ARG A 362 -5.13 13.65 2.51
CA ARG A 362 -5.57 14.66 3.48
C ARG A 362 -5.24 16.07 2.99
N ALA A 363 -4.08 16.31 2.39
CA ALA A 363 -3.73 17.60 1.82
C ALA A 363 -4.71 18.03 0.72
N ILE A 364 -5.06 17.10 -0.18
CA ILE A 364 -6.02 17.33 -1.27
C ILE A 364 -7.42 17.54 -0.70
N ALA A 365 -7.86 16.67 0.22
CA ALA A 365 -9.13 16.83 0.89
C ALA A 365 -9.23 18.22 1.53
N LEU A 366 -8.22 18.62 2.33
CA LEU A 366 -8.15 19.91 3.02
C LEU A 366 -8.18 21.13 2.08
N GLY A 367 -7.80 20.98 0.81
CA GLY A 367 -7.70 22.08 -0.15
C GLY A 367 -6.50 23.01 0.08
N THR A 368 -5.75 22.83 1.17
CA THR A 368 -4.47 23.52 1.41
C THR A 368 -3.41 23.01 0.44
N GLU A 369 -3.44 21.71 0.13
CA GLU A 369 -2.57 21.06 -0.87
C GLU A 369 -1.05 21.27 -0.64
N VAL A 370 -0.66 21.44 0.62
CA VAL A 370 0.72 21.59 1.06
C VAL A 370 1.02 20.50 2.11
N ILE A 371 2.12 19.79 1.92
CA ILE A 371 2.59 18.77 2.86
C ILE A 371 3.49 19.44 3.92
N THR A 372 3.11 19.32 5.18
CA THR A 372 3.86 19.85 6.34
C THR A 372 4.15 18.73 7.34
N VAL A 373 5.11 18.98 8.25
CA VAL A 373 5.44 18.07 9.36
C VAL A 373 4.21 17.83 10.25
N ASP A 374 3.46 18.87 10.58
CA ASP A 374 2.23 18.76 11.38
C ASP A 374 1.17 17.90 10.69
N LEU A 375 1.04 18.01 9.37
CA LEU A 375 0.12 17.19 8.60
C LEU A 375 0.53 15.71 8.65
N ILE A 376 1.82 15.41 8.58
CA ILE A 376 2.35 14.03 8.69
C ILE A 376 1.97 13.43 10.05
N HIS A 377 2.25 14.15 11.15
CA HIS A 377 1.89 13.70 12.51
C HIS A 377 0.38 13.53 12.67
N ALA A 378 -0.43 14.46 12.15
CA ALA A 378 -1.89 14.36 12.20
C ALA A 378 -2.42 13.16 11.40
N CYS A 379 -1.86 12.88 10.22
CA CYS A 379 -2.23 11.71 9.42
C CYS A 379 -1.83 10.41 10.12
N ALA A 380 -0.65 10.36 10.73
CA ALA A 380 -0.21 9.20 11.48
C ALA A 380 -1.10 8.94 12.71
N ALA A 381 -1.45 9.97 13.47
CA ALA A 381 -2.32 9.85 14.63
C ALA A 381 -3.71 9.28 14.26
N ASP A 382 -4.29 9.72 13.14
CA ASP A 382 -5.61 9.29 12.71
C ASP A 382 -5.57 7.92 11.97
N GLY A 383 -4.60 7.75 11.06
CA GLY A 383 -4.55 6.64 10.10
C GLY A 383 -3.74 5.44 10.56
N LEU A 384 -2.77 5.62 11.47
CA LEU A 384 -1.91 4.55 11.97
C LEU A 384 -2.29 4.07 13.37
N HIS A 385 -3.45 4.46 13.90
CA HIS A 385 -3.87 4.18 15.28
C HIS A 385 -3.77 2.69 15.69
N LEU A 386 -4.04 1.75 14.77
CA LEU A 386 -3.94 0.31 15.02
C LEU A 386 -2.50 -0.18 15.21
N VAL A 387 -1.54 0.40 14.48
CA VAL A 387 -0.12 0.01 14.53
C VAL A 387 0.70 0.92 15.43
N LYS A 388 0.14 2.05 15.89
CA LYS A 388 0.82 3.03 16.74
C LYS A 388 1.44 2.42 18.00
N PRO A 389 0.77 1.53 18.76
CA PRO A 389 1.38 0.89 19.93
C PRO A 389 2.66 0.09 19.59
N MET A 390 2.67 -0.56 18.43
CA MET A 390 3.83 -1.30 17.95
C MET A 390 4.95 -0.35 17.52
N LEU A 391 4.63 0.74 16.80
CA LEU A 391 5.60 1.75 16.40
C LEU A 391 6.23 2.45 17.60
N ASP A 392 5.43 2.75 18.62
CA ASP A 392 5.90 3.33 19.88
C ASP A 392 6.83 2.37 20.63
N ALA A 393 6.53 1.06 20.61
CA ALA A 393 7.40 0.03 21.19
C ALA A 393 8.74 -0.12 20.45
N ILE A 394 8.74 -0.06 19.11
CA ILE A 394 9.97 -0.08 18.31
C ILE A 394 10.80 1.17 18.62
N ARG A 395 10.15 2.33 18.77
CA ARG A 395 10.80 3.59 19.07
C ARG A 395 11.43 3.62 20.47
N SER A 396 10.77 3.02 21.46
CA SER A 396 11.29 2.94 22.82
C SER A 396 12.43 1.92 22.98
N GLY A 397 12.63 1.04 22.01
CA GLY A 397 13.63 -0.03 22.07
C GLY A 397 13.32 -1.10 23.12
N ASP A 398 12.07 -1.19 23.58
CA ASP A 398 11.68 -2.14 24.62
C ASP A 398 11.50 -3.54 24.01
N GLU A 399 12.50 -4.39 24.18
CA GLU A 399 12.52 -5.77 23.67
C GLU A 399 11.30 -6.59 24.12
N LYS A 400 10.78 -6.35 25.34
CA LYS A 400 9.61 -7.11 25.85
C LYS A 400 8.33 -6.71 25.13
N TRP A 401 8.19 -5.43 24.78
CA TRP A 401 7.05 -4.94 24.00
C TRP A 401 7.17 -5.27 22.52
N MET A 402 8.38 -5.28 21.95
CA MET A 402 8.64 -5.77 20.60
C MET A 402 8.29 -7.26 20.45
N MET A 403 8.50 -8.07 21.49
CA MET A 403 8.04 -9.48 21.50
C MET A 403 6.51 -9.63 21.63
N LYS A 404 5.80 -8.61 22.13
CA LYS A 404 4.34 -8.64 22.30
C LYS A 404 3.61 -8.32 20.98
N TYR A 405 4.15 -7.40 20.18
CA TYR A 405 3.65 -7.07 18.84
C TYR A 405 4.47 -7.81 17.78
N LYS A 406 4.18 -9.11 17.66
CA LYS A 406 4.92 -10.06 16.83
C LYS A 406 4.77 -9.79 15.33
N ASP A 407 3.61 -9.28 14.93
CA ASP A 407 3.26 -8.92 13.56
C ASP A 407 2.77 -7.48 13.45
N ILE A 408 3.09 -6.86 12.31
CA ILE A 408 2.49 -5.60 11.89
C ILE A 408 1.05 -5.88 11.51
N ALA A 409 0.11 -5.32 12.27
CA ALA A 409 -1.31 -5.40 11.94
C ALA A 409 -1.54 -4.85 10.52
N PRO A 410 -2.29 -5.57 9.66
CA PRO A 410 -2.56 -5.09 8.31
C PRO A 410 -3.25 -3.73 8.38
N LEU A 411 -2.57 -2.72 7.84
CA LEU A 411 -3.12 -1.38 7.67
C LEU A 411 -4.03 -1.36 6.45
N ASP A 412 -5.34 -1.31 6.69
CA ASP A 412 -6.32 -0.99 5.66
C ASP A 412 -6.47 0.53 5.52
N VAL A 413 -5.92 1.06 4.42
CA VAL A 413 -5.97 2.50 4.12
C VAL A 413 -7.27 2.92 3.43
N ASN A 414 -8.14 1.97 3.03
CA ASN A 414 -9.37 2.27 2.32
C ASN A 414 -10.33 3.09 3.18
N LEU A 415 -10.43 2.76 4.47
CA LEU A 415 -11.28 3.50 5.40
C LEU A 415 -10.81 4.96 5.54
N TYR A 416 -9.49 5.17 5.62
CA TYR A 416 -8.91 6.51 5.65
C TYR A 416 -9.14 7.28 4.34
N ARG A 417 -8.90 6.63 3.20
CA ARG A 417 -9.14 7.19 1.87
C ARG A 417 -10.60 7.63 1.71
N ASN A 418 -11.55 6.77 2.08
CA ASN A 418 -12.98 7.07 1.98
C ASN A 418 -13.39 8.21 2.91
N LYS A 419 -12.83 8.29 4.13
CA LYS A 419 -13.00 9.44 5.01
C LYS A 419 -12.55 10.75 4.34
N CYS A 420 -11.38 10.73 3.68
CA CYS A 420 -10.88 11.89 2.95
C CYS A 420 -11.75 12.25 1.73
N LEU A 421 -12.20 11.25 0.96
CA LEU A 421 -13.12 11.45 -0.17
C LEU A 421 -14.45 12.07 0.28
N ASN A 422 -15.08 11.52 1.32
CA ASN A 422 -16.33 12.07 1.85
C ASN A 422 -16.15 13.52 2.29
N SER A 423 -15.03 13.85 2.94
CA SER A 423 -14.75 15.23 3.37
C SER A 423 -14.49 16.20 2.21
N LEU A 424 -14.13 15.69 1.03
CA LEU A 424 -14.01 16.46 -0.20
C LEU A 424 -15.39 16.64 -0.84
N GLU A 425 -16.17 15.56 -0.96
CA GLU A 425 -17.53 15.60 -1.48
C GLU A 425 -18.46 16.51 -0.65
N GLU A 426 -18.35 16.49 0.68
CA GLU A 426 -19.11 17.37 1.57
C GLU A 426 -18.83 18.85 1.27
N ARG A 427 -17.56 19.21 1.00
CA ARG A 427 -17.17 20.57 0.63
C ARG A 427 -17.68 20.97 -0.74
N ASP A 428 -17.56 20.09 -1.71
CA ASP A 428 -18.07 20.31 -3.05
C ASP A 428 -19.60 20.50 -3.01
N LEU A 429 -20.31 19.67 -2.25
CA LEU A 429 -21.76 19.76 -2.05
C LEU A 429 -22.15 21.06 -1.34
N GLU A 430 -21.42 21.49 -0.32
CA GLU A 430 -21.65 22.79 0.32
C GLU A 430 -21.45 23.96 -0.64
N ALA A 431 -20.36 23.95 -1.42
CA ALA A 431 -20.06 24.98 -2.40
C ALA A 431 -21.14 25.02 -3.51
N VAL A 432 -21.51 23.86 -4.06
CA VAL A 432 -22.57 23.71 -5.07
C VAL A 432 -23.92 24.15 -4.50
N ARG A 433 -24.26 23.80 -3.26
CA ARG A 433 -25.50 24.26 -2.61
C ARG A 433 -25.50 25.77 -2.37
N ARG A 434 -24.36 26.39 -2.04
CA ARG A 434 -24.25 27.86 -1.93
C ARG A 434 -24.41 28.55 -3.29
N LEU A 435 -23.83 28.00 -4.35
CA LEU A 435 -23.97 28.48 -5.73
C LEU A 435 -25.40 28.29 -6.27
N ALA A 436 -26.03 27.15 -5.99
CA ALA A 436 -27.42 26.88 -6.37
C ALA A 436 -28.39 27.80 -5.62
N ARG A 437 -28.18 28.03 -4.31
CA ARG A 437 -28.99 28.96 -3.50
C ARG A 437 -28.83 30.42 -3.93
N SER A 438 -27.63 30.85 -4.31
CA SER A 438 -27.40 32.19 -4.86
C SER A 438 -28.04 32.35 -6.25
N SER A 439 -27.93 31.33 -7.10
CA SER A 439 -28.58 31.31 -8.43
C SER A 439 -30.11 31.29 -8.34
N GLN A 440 -30.69 30.51 -7.41
CA GLN A 440 -32.14 30.48 -7.17
C GLN A 440 -32.66 31.79 -6.56
N ARG A 441 -31.87 32.47 -5.72
CA ARG A 441 -32.21 33.82 -5.21
C ARG A 441 -32.24 34.89 -6.32
N MET A 442 -31.63 34.64 -7.48
CA MET A 442 -31.67 35.52 -8.66
C MET A 442 -32.83 35.20 -9.63
N GLY A 443 -33.79 34.37 -9.21
CA GLY A 443 -34.84 33.79 -10.05
C GLY A 443 -35.82 34.74 -10.75
N ASN A 444 -35.89 36.04 -10.41
CA ASN A 444 -36.80 37.01 -11.03
C ASN A 444 -36.13 37.99 -12.01
N ILE A 445 -34.91 37.69 -12.44
CA ILE A 445 -34.09 38.62 -13.25
C ILE A 445 -34.05 38.15 -14.71
N SER A 446 -34.22 39.05 -15.68
CA SER A 446 -34.19 38.72 -17.12
C SER A 446 -32.81 38.20 -17.57
N ALA A 447 -32.78 37.42 -18.67
CA ALA A 447 -31.56 36.75 -19.14
C ALA A 447 -30.43 37.72 -19.48
N THR A 448 -30.77 38.88 -20.06
CA THR A 448 -29.81 39.96 -20.37
C THR A 448 -29.22 40.57 -19.08
N LEU A 449 -30.07 40.77 -18.07
CA LEU A 449 -29.64 41.36 -16.80
C LEU A 449 -28.76 40.40 -15.98
N ARG A 450 -29.02 39.09 -16.04
CA ARG A 450 -28.13 38.09 -15.44
C ARG A 450 -26.75 38.08 -16.09
N TYR A 451 -26.71 38.16 -17.41
CA TYR A 451 -25.44 38.16 -18.17
C TYR A 451 -24.55 39.35 -17.79
N VAL A 452 -25.12 40.56 -17.73
CA VAL A 452 -24.37 41.77 -17.36
C VAL A 452 -23.89 41.71 -15.89
N ILE A 453 -24.70 41.19 -14.97
CA ILE A 453 -24.30 41.04 -13.55
C ILE A 453 -23.12 40.07 -13.40
N ILE A 454 -23.17 38.91 -14.06
CA ILE A 454 -22.10 37.91 -13.97
C ILE A 454 -20.79 38.49 -14.53
N GLU A 455 -20.85 39.18 -15.66
CA GLU A 455 -19.65 39.76 -16.27
C GLU A 455 -19.05 40.88 -15.42
N LEU A 456 -19.88 41.69 -14.74
CA LEU A 456 -19.39 42.71 -13.80
C LEU A 456 -18.74 42.08 -12.56
N ILE A 457 -19.26 40.96 -12.06
CA ILE A 457 -18.64 40.22 -10.95
C ILE A 457 -17.30 39.59 -11.38
N ASN A 458 -17.20 39.11 -12.62
CA ASN A 458 -15.93 38.64 -13.21
C ASN A 458 -14.90 39.78 -13.37
N LEU A 459 -15.36 41.03 -13.45
CA LEU A 459 -14.54 42.25 -13.48
C LEU A 459 -14.31 42.83 -12.06
N ASP A 460 -14.40 42.00 -11.03
CA ASP A 460 -14.19 42.32 -9.60
C ASP A 460 -15.15 43.39 -9.00
N VAL A 461 -16.31 43.61 -9.62
CA VAL A 461 -17.34 44.50 -9.04
C VAL A 461 -18.13 43.75 -7.96
N LEU A 462 -18.25 44.36 -6.78
CA LEU A 462 -19.01 43.79 -5.65
C LEU A 462 -20.45 43.39 -6.08
N PRO A 463 -20.98 42.22 -5.66
CA PRO A 463 -22.25 41.70 -6.17
C PRO A 463 -23.46 42.64 -6.01
N ILE A 464 -23.45 43.49 -4.97
CA ILE A 464 -24.52 44.45 -4.67
C ILE A 464 -24.46 45.63 -5.62
N THR A 465 -23.27 46.16 -5.90
CA THR A 465 -23.06 47.29 -6.82
C THR A 465 -23.22 46.84 -8.26
N ALA A 466 -22.72 45.66 -8.62
CA ALA A 466 -22.91 45.02 -9.93
C ALA A 466 -24.40 44.88 -10.27
N LYS A 467 -25.22 44.40 -9.32
CA LYS A 467 -26.66 44.28 -9.48
C LYS A 467 -27.34 45.64 -9.68
N SER A 468 -27.05 46.63 -8.84
CA SER A 468 -27.68 47.96 -8.95
C SER A 468 -27.32 48.68 -10.25
N CYS A 469 -26.06 48.59 -10.70
CA CYS A 469 -25.62 49.22 -11.94
C CYS A 469 -26.21 48.53 -13.17
N ALA A 470 -26.24 47.20 -13.17
CA ALA A 470 -26.88 46.43 -14.24
C ALA A 470 -28.40 46.70 -14.32
N GLU A 471 -29.10 46.79 -13.19
CA GLU A 471 -30.52 47.15 -13.13
C GLU A 471 -30.81 48.53 -13.72
N LYS A 472 -29.99 49.53 -13.41
CA LYS A 472 -30.15 50.90 -13.95
C LYS A 472 -29.90 50.98 -15.46
N ILE A 473 -28.84 50.33 -15.94
CA ILE A 473 -28.44 50.41 -17.35
C ILE A 473 -29.38 49.61 -18.24
N VAL A 474 -29.77 48.40 -17.83
CA VAL A 474 -30.70 47.57 -18.59
C VAL A 474 -32.11 48.18 -18.62
N ALA A 475 -32.54 48.86 -17.54
CA ALA A 475 -33.80 49.60 -17.54
C ALA A 475 -33.79 50.86 -18.45
N PHE A 476 -32.62 51.48 -18.66
CA PHE A 476 -32.49 52.70 -19.46
C PHE A 476 -32.36 52.42 -20.96
N HIS A 477 -31.60 51.39 -21.35
CA HIS A 477 -31.34 51.06 -22.76
C HIS A 477 -32.25 49.98 -23.34
N GLY A 478 -33.00 49.26 -22.50
CA GLY A 478 -33.84 48.14 -22.92
C GLY A 478 -33.09 46.81 -23.03
N GLU A 479 -33.82 45.69 -22.98
CA GLU A 479 -33.23 44.34 -22.91
C GLU A 479 -32.62 43.84 -24.23
N ASP A 480 -32.91 44.51 -25.34
CA ASP A 480 -32.45 44.18 -26.71
C ASP A 480 -31.19 44.97 -27.15
N ALA A 481 -30.64 45.81 -26.28
CA ALA A 481 -29.44 46.60 -26.57
C ALA A 481 -28.16 45.74 -26.66
N ASP A 482 -27.13 46.25 -27.34
CA ASP A 482 -25.85 45.54 -27.51
C ASP A 482 -25.20 45.22 -26.15
N LYS A 483 -25.04 43.92 -25.88
CA LYS A 483 -24.49 43.39 -24.62
C LYS A 483 -23.12 43.98 -24.28
N LYS A 484 -22.27 44.25 -25.28
CA LYS A 484 -20.94 44.86 -25.05
C LYS A 484 -21.03 46.32 -24.63
N MET A 485 -22.02 47.05 -25.12
CA MET A 485 -22.30 48.43 -24.72
C MET A 485 -22.82 48.48 -23.28
N LEU A 486 -23.79 47.61 -22.95
CA LEU A 486 -24.37 47.51 -21.61
C LEU A 486 -23.31 47.21 -20.54
N ILE A 487 -22.36 46.31 -20.81
CA ILE A 487 -21.27 45.99 -19.87
C ILE A 487 -20.34 47.19 -19.67
N LYS A 488 -19.93 47.87 -20.76
CA LYS A 488 -19.04 49.03 -20.68
C LYS A 488 -19.66 50.18 -19.89
N GLU A 489 -20.93 50.47 -20.13
CA GLU A 489 -21.63 51.55 -19.43
C GLU A 489 -21.93 51.19 -17.99
N ALA A 490 -22.35 49.95 -17.70
CA ALA A 490 -22.57 49.50 -16.33
C ALA A 490 -21.27 49.47 -15.50
N TYR A 491 -20.14 49.10 -16.12
CA TYR A 491 -18.83 49.16 -15.47
C TYR A 491 -18.36 50.60 -15.23
N LYS A 492 -18.58 51.50 -16.20
CA LYS A 492 -18.29 52.94 -16.05
C LYS A 492 -19.13 53.56 -14.92
N LEU A 493 -20.38 53.15 -14.78
CA LEU A 493 -21.28 53.61 -13.73
C LEU A 493 -20.85 53.07 -12.35
N ALA A 494 -20.36 51.83 -12.28
CA ALA A 494 -19.78 51.25 -11.07
C ALA A 494 -18.53 52.04 -10.60
N LEU A 495 -17.63 52.39 -11.52
CA LEU A 495 -16.44 53.21 -11.23
C LEU A 495 -16.79 54.64 -10.78
N GLN A 496 -17.88 55.22 -11.28
CA GLN A 496 -18.34 56.54 -10.86
C GLN A 496 -19.02 56.51 -9.47
N CYS A 497 -19.67 55.39 -9.12
CA CYS A 497 -20.23 55.20 -7.78
C CYS A 497 -19.16 55.05 -6.70
N ASP A 498 -17.99 54.49 -7.00
CA ASP A 498 -16.86 54.43 -6.06
C ASP A 498 -16.21 55.82 -5.80
N ASN A 499 -16.28 56.74 -6.77
CA ASN A 499 -15.68 58.08 -6.67
C ASN A 499 -16.56 59.13 -5.95
N LEU A 500 -17.77 58.79 -5.52
CA LEU A 500 -18.68 59.70 -4.79
C LEU A 500 -18.61 59.54 -3.26
N SER A 501 -17.61 58.81 -2.75
CA SER A 501 -17.40 58.58 -1.31
C SER A 501 -16.01 58.99 -0.84
N THR A 502 -15.68 60.27 -0.96
CA THR A 502 -14.54 60.88 -0.24
C THR A 502 -14.94 62.21 0.39
N GLU A 503 -15.72 62.18 1.47
CA GLU A 503 -15.59 63.03 2.68
C GLU A 503 -16.17 62.28 3.89
N PRO A 504 -15.60 62.41 5.11
CA PRO A 504 -15.87 61.50 6.23
C PRO A 504 -17.16 61.87 6.97
N GLY A 505 -18.25 61.17 6.67
CA GLY A 505 -19.52 61.25 7.38
C GLY A 505 -19.89 59.93 8.07
N GLU A 506 -20.22 60.01 9.36
CA GLU A 506 -20.53 58.93 10.30
C GLU A 506 -21.34 57.75 9.73
N HIS A 507 -20.83 56.51 9.89
CA HIS A 507 -21.61 55.29 9.70
C HIS A 507 -22.73 55.17 10.76
N ARG A 508 -23.96 55.52 10.40
CA ARG A 508 -25.16 55.06 11.12
C ARG A 508 -25.66 53.74 10.52
N GLU A 509 -25.33 52.62 11.16
CA GLU A 509 -25.99 51.34 10.93
C GLU A 509 -27.50 51.45 11.29
N ILE A 510 -28.40 51.34 10.31
CA ILE A 510 -29.81 51.07 10.59
C ILE A 510 -29.96 49.58 10.92
N LYS A 511 -29.72 49.22 12.18
CA LYS A 511 -30.12 47.92 12.74
C LYS A 511 -31.64 47.89 12.87
N ARG A 512 -32.33 47.09 12.03
CA ARG A 512 -33.73 46.70 12.29
C ARG A 512 -33.77 45.97 13.64
N LYS A 513 -34.33 46.60 14.68
CA LYS A 513 -34.55 45.96 15.99
C LYS A 513 -35.58 44.83 15.82
N LEU A 514 -35.13 43.59 15.97
CA LEU A 514 -36.00 42.44 16.17
C LEU A 514 -36.83 42.67 17.44
N GLN A 515 -38.16 42.52 17.35
CA GLN A 515 -39.05 42.48 18.51
C GLN A 515 -39.43 41.04 18.83
N PRO A 516 -38.66 40.31 19.66
CA PRO A 516 -39.03 38.96 20.08
C PRO A 516 -40.27 38.99 20.99
N LYS A 517 -41.21 38.04 20.79
CA LYS A 517 -42.29 37.74 21.74
C LYS A 517 -41.70 36.88 22.86
N TYR A 518 -41.72 37.38 24.08
CA TYR A 518 -41.22 36.63 25.24
C TYR A 518 -42.32 35.76 25.86
N GLN A 519 -41.95 34.61 26.41
CA GLN A 519 -42.85 33.74 27.17
C GLN A 519 -43.05 34.28 28.60
N GLU A 520 -44.12 33.85 29.28
CA GLU A 520 -44.32 34.13 30.72
C GLU A 520 -43.10 33.61 31.51
N ASN A 521 -42.56 34.44 32.40
CA ASN A 521 -41.30 34.23 33.15
C ASN A 521 -39.97 34.26 32.38
N ASP A 522 -39.91 34.77 31.14
CA ASP A 522 -38.60 35.06 30.49
C ASP A 522 -37.91 36.25 31.17
N ILE A 523 -36.70 36.02 31.70
CA ILE A 523 -35.85 37.03 32.36
C ILE A 523 -35.65 38.28 31.48
N ARG A 524 -35.60 38.11 30.15
CA ARG A 524 -35.43 39.22 29.20
C ARG A 524 -36.67 40.10 29.10
N ALA A 525 -37.86 39.57 29.36
CA ALA A 525 -39.10 40.34 29.45
C ALA A 525 -39.12 41.18 30.73
N ILE A 526 -38.69 40.59 31.85
CA ILE A 526 -38.61 41.24 33.16
C ILE A 526 -37.61 42.40 33.11
N VAL A 527 -36.41 42.16 32.59
CA VAL A 527 -35.39 43.21 32.42
C VAL A 527 -35.87 44.32 31.46
N LYS A 528 -36.67 43.99 30.44
CA LYS A 528 -37.24 44.98 29.53
C LYS A 528 -38.34 45.82 30.22
N ASN A 529 -39.13 45.25 31.12
CA ASN A 529 -40.13 45.95 31.91
C ASN A 529 -39.49 46.84 32.99
N ALA A 530 -38.49 46.35 33.71
CA ALA A 530 -37.70 47.17 34.65
C ALA A 530 -37.10 48.40 33.98
N LYS A 531 -36.55 48.22 32.77
CA LYS A 531 -36.00 49.31 31.96
C LYS A 531 -37.06 50.31 31.47
N LYS A 532 -38.32 49.87 31.34
CA LYS A 532 -39.47 50.73 30.99
C LYS A 532 -40.00 51.49 32.21
N ASN A 533 -39.97 50.88 33.39
CA ASN A 533 -40.44 51.44 34.65
C ASN A 533 -39.35 52.25 35.40
N GLN A 534 -38.13 52.35 34.84
CA GLN A 534 -36.96 53.00 35.44
C GLN A 534 -36.57 52.44 36.82
N THR A 535 -36.91 51.19 37.09
CA THR A 535 -36.51 50.46 38.29
C THR A 535 -35.24 49.65 38.03
N PRO A 536 -34.36 49.46 39.02
CA PRO A 536 -33.22 48.56 38.87
C PRO A 536 -33.70 47.13 38.58
N ALA A 537 -33.23 46.54 37.47
CA ALA A 537 -33.64 45.19 37.07
C ALA A 537 -33.37 44.11 38.14
N CYS A 538 -32.37 44.35 39.01
CA CYS A 538 -32.05 43.48 40.13
C CYS A 538 -33.18 43.41 41.18
N GLU A 539 -33.90 44.50 41.41
CA GLU A 539 -34.98 44.55 42.40
C GLU A 539 -36.24 43.81 41.92
N GLU A 540 -36.59 43.95 40.64
CA GLU A 540 -37.72 43.20 40.05
C GLU A 540 -37.42 41.69 39.99
N LEU A 541 -36.18 41.31 39.71
CA LEU A 541 -35.74 39.91 39.73
C LEU A 541 -35.66 39.32 41.15
N LYS A 542 -35.35 40.14 42.17
CA LYS A 542 -35.45 39.76 43.59
C LYS A 542 -36.91 39.58 44.03
N ALA A 543 -37.81 40.49 43.63
CA ALA A 543 -39.23 40.42 43.98
C ALA A 543 -39.94 39.17 43.42
N LEU A 544 -39.50 38.68 42.26
CA LEU A 544 -39.98 37.44 41.64
C LEU A 544 -39.25 36.18 42.14
N GLY A 545 -38.32 36.30 43.10
CA GLY A 545 -37.60 35.17 43.68
C GLY A 545 -36.57 34.50 42.76
N ILE A 546 -36.25 35.10 41.61
CA ILE A 546 -35.27 34.58 40.65
C ILE A 546 -33.84 34.83 41.14
N ILE A 547 -33.62 35.98 41.80
CA ILE A 547 -32.37 36.32 42.47
C ILE A 547 -32.63 36.35 43.97
N LYS A 548 -31.90 35.54 44.73
CA LYS A 548 -31.93 35.57 46.20
C LYS A 548 -30.93 36.59 46.74
N ASP A 549 -31.12 37.03 47.98
CA ASP A 549 -30.16 37.92 48.61
C ASP A 549 -28.85 37.17 48.90
N PRO A 550 -27.68 37.65 48.47
CA PRO A 550 -26.41 36.96 48.67
C PRO A 550 -26.11 36.65 50.15
N LEU A 551 -26.59 37.49 51.07
CA LEU A 551 -26.39 37.28 52.51
C LEU A 551 -27.33 36.23 53.08
N THR A 552 -28.53 36.05 52.52
CA THR A 552 -29.43 34.97 52.93
C THR A 552 -29.13 33.66 52.21
N ASP A 553 -28.73 33.68 50.94
CA ASP A 553 -28.46 32.47 50.15
C ASP A 553 -27.17 31.74 50.58
N PHE A 554 -26.19 32.46 51.14
CA PHE A 554 -24.97 31.87 51.70
C PHE A 554 -25.03 31.63 53.22
N PHE A 555 -25.88 32.35 53.98
CA PHE A 555 -25.89 32.28 55.46
C PHE A 555 -27.25 32.02 56.12
N THR A 556 -28.31 31.66 55.40
CA THR A 556 -29.44 30.96 56.03
C THR A 556 -29.18 29.46 56.07
N SER A 557 -28.37 29.16 57.09
CA SER A 557 -28.14 27.96 57.89
C SER A 557 -29.30 26.98 58.06
N GLY A 558 -28.95 25.75 58.42
CA GLY A 558 -29.71 24.97 59.42
C GLY A 558 -30.13 23.60 58.93
#